data_AF-A0A1M5MFE4-F1
#
_entry.id   AF-A0A1M5MFE4-F1
#
_cell.length_a   1.000
_cell.length_b   1.000
_cell.length_c   1.000
_cell.angle_alpha   90.00
_cell.angle_beta   90.00
_cell.angle_gamma   90.00
#
_symmetry.space_group_name_H-M   'P 1'
#
loop_
_entity.id
_entity.type
_entity.pdbx_description
1 polymer ?
#
loop_
_entity_poly.entity_id
_entity_poly.type
_entity_poly.pdbx_seq_one_letter_code
_entity_poly.pdbx_strand_id
1 'polypeptide(L)' 'MSTPDDVQPQAEKPTDEWVTGDEPMTGPQQSYLSTLAQEAGEEVKQDLTKAQASEEIDRLQNETGRGA' A
#
# COMPACT_ATOMS: atom_id res chain seq x y z
N MET A 1 -9.40 27.19 43.80
CA MET A 1 -10.23 26.35 42.92
C MET A 1 -9.39 26.03 41.69
N SER A 2 -9.13 24.73 41.48
CA SER A 2 -8.53 24.03 40.31
C SER A 2 -9.19 24.42 38.97
N THR A 3 -8.63 24.32 37.75
CA THR A 3 -7.40 23.76 37.13
C THR A 3 -7.30 24.33 35.69
N PRO A 4 -6.14 24.24 35.01
CA PRO A 4 -5.97 24.61 33.60
C PRO A 4 -6.13 23.38 32.69
N ASP A 5 -7.08 23.37 31.75
CA ASP A 5 -7.14 22.35 30.70
C ASP A 5 -8.04 22.85 29.56
N ASP A 6 -7.44 22.99 28.38
CA ASP A 6 -7.99 22.47 27.11
C ASP A 6 -6.94 22.73 26.01
N VAL A 7 -5.81 22.00 26.09
CA VAL A 7 -5.14 21.60 24.85
C VAL A 7 -6.08 20.60 24.20
N GLN A 8 -6.64 20.93 23.04
CA GLN A 8 -7.37 19.97 22.21
C GLN A 8 -6.39 19.26 21.27
N PRO A 9 -5.95 18.02 21.56
CA PRO A 9 -5.46 17.15 20.53
C PRO A 9 -6.62 16.25 20.09
N GLN A 10 -7.38 16.64 19.06
CA GLN A 10 -8.25 15.68 18.42
C GLN A 10 -8.30 15.87 16.91
N ALA A 11 -7.19 15.49 16.29
CA ALA A 11 -7.22 14.89 14.96
C ALA A 11 -7.15 13.36 15.11
N GLU A 12 -7.99 12.78 15.97
CA GLU A 12 -8.26 11.35 15.96
C GLU A 12 -9.25 11.08 14.83
N LYS A 13 -8.76 11.16 13.59
CA LYS A 13 -9.50 10.59 12.47
C LYS A 13 -9.54 9.08 12.72
N PRO A 14 -10.71 8.43 12.74
CA PRO A 14 -10.77 6.97 12.79
C PRO A 14 -9.96 6.43 11.61
N THR A 15 -8.85 5.77 11.91
CA THR A 15 -7.94 5.20 10.90
C THR A 15 -8.62 4.11 10.07
N ASP A 16 -9.75 3.58 10.56
CA ASP A 16 -10.54 2.54 9.93
C ASP A 16 -11.30 3.00 8.66
N GLU A 17 -11.37 4.33 8.41
CA GLU A 17 -12.07 4.89 7.25
C GLU A 17 -11.15 5.13 6.03
N TRP A 18 -9.85 4.80 6.14
CA TRP A 18 -8.90 4.90 5.02
C TRP A 18 -8.97 3.66 4.13
N VAL A 19 -10.10 3.47 3.44
CA VAL A 19 -10.38 2.43 2.42
C VAL A 19 -9.47 2.44 1.19
N THR A 20 -8.40 3.23 1.18
CA THR A 20 -7.49 3.34 0.03
C THR A 20 -6.83 2.01 -0.36
N GLY A 21 -6.79 1.04 0.56
CA GLY A 21 -6.21 -0.28 0.28
C GLY A 21 -7.07 -1.16 -0.63
N ASP A 22 -8.39 -1.04 -0.56
CA ASP A 22 -9.34 -1.88 -1.32
C ASP A 22 -9.72 -1.29 -2.69
N GLU A 23 -9.21 -0.11 -3.01
CA GLU A 23 -9.33 0.48 -4.35
C GLU A 23 -8.67 -0.44 -5.39
N PRO A 24 -9.12 -0.45 -6.66
CA PRO A 24 -8.39 -1.12 -7.73
C PRO A 24 -6.93 -0.65 -7.78
N MET A 25 -6.00 -1.52 -8.17
CA MET A 25 -4.62 -1.09 -8.34
C MET A 25 -4.51 0.07 -9.33
N THR A 26 -3.58 0.97 -9.05
CA THR A 26 -3.32 2.10 -9.94
C THR A 26 -2.56 1.66 -11.18
N GLY A 27 -2.71 2.36 -12.30
CA GLY A 27 -1.96 2.08 -13.53
C GLY A 27 -0.43 2.00 -13.34
N PRO A 28 0.21 2.88 -12.53
CA PRO A 28 1.61 2.76 -12.18
C PRO A 28 1.95 1.47 -11.42
N GLN A 29 1.14 1.07 -10.43
CA GLN A 29 1.35 -0.19 -9.73
C GLN A 29 1.24 -1.38 -10.69
N GLN A 30 0.24 -1.41 -11.57
CA GLN A 30 0.08 -2.46 -12.58
C GLN A 30 1.31 -2.57 -13.49
N SER A 31 1.77 -1.44 -14.02
CA SER A 31 2.92 -1.40 -14.95
C SER A 31 4.20 -1.88 -14.27
N TYR A 32 4.41 -1.48 -13.02
CA TYR A 32 5.60 -1.87 -12.27
C TYR A 32 5.55 -3.34 -11.84
N LEU A 33 4.40 -3.79 -11.32
CA LEU A 33 4.16 -5.19 -10.98
C LEU A 33 4.37 -6.11 -12.18
N SER A 34 3.88 -5.73 -13.38
CA SER A 34 4.12 -6.49 -14.61
C SER A 34 5.59 -6.61 -14.98
N THR A 35 6.39 -5.56 -14.74
CA THR A 35 7.83 -5.58 -15.01
C THR A 35 8.54 -6.55 -14.06
N LEU A 36 8.22 -6.46 -12.77
CA LEU A 36 8.80 -7.33 -11.75
C LEU A 36 8.40 -8.80 -11.95
N ALA A 37 7.15 -9.06 -12.30
CA ALA A 37 6.66 -10.40 -12.60
C ALA A 37 7.40 -11.01 -13.80
N GLN A 38 7.62 -10.23 -14.86
CA GLN A 38 8.40 -10.68 -16.02
C GLN A 38 9.86 -11.01 -15.65
N GLU A 39 10.47 -10.22 -14.78
CA GLU A 39 11.86 -10.44 -14.33
C GLU A 39 12.00 -11.65 -13.40
N ALA A 40 11.02 -11.87 -12.53
CA ALA A 40 10.93 -13.07 -11.69
C ALA A 40 10.52 -14.31 -12.49
N GLY A 41 9.97 -14.14 -13.70
CA GLY A 41 9.43 -15.24 -14.50
C GLY A 41 8.10 -15.78 -13.95
N GLU A 42 7.35 -14.94 -13.24
CA GLU A 42 6.08 -15.29 -12.61
C GLU A 42 4.88 -14.62 -13.29
N GLU A 43 3.69 -15.19 -13.08
CA GLU A 43 2.43 -14.57 -13.44
C GLU A 43 1.77 -13.94 -12.23
N VAL A 44 1.32 -12.69 -12.37
CA VAL A 44 0.61 -11.93 -11.35
C VAL A 44 -0.85 -11.72 -11.74
N LYS A 45 -1.72 -11.72 -10.74
CA LYS A 45 -3.13 -11.39 -10.93
C LYS A 45 -3.28 -9.93 -11.34
N GLN A 46 -4.21 -9.67 -12.27
CA GLN A 46 -4.48 -8.34 -12.83
C GLN A 46 -5.65 -7.63 -12.13
N ASP A 47 -6.33 -8.31 -11.21
CA ASP A 47 -7.50 -7.82 -10.47
C ASP A 47 -7.18 -7.53 -8.99
N LEU A 48 -5.91 -7.23 -8.70
CA LEU A 48 -5.47 -6.86 -7.36
C LEU A 48 -5.98 -5.47 -6.95
N THR A 49 -6.27 -5.33 -5.67
CA THR A 49 -6.45 -4.01 -5.07
C THR A 49 -5.11 -3.27 -5.00
N LYS A 50 -5.16 -1.96 -4.73
CA LYS A 50 -3.99 -1.12 -4.52
C LYS A 50 -3.11 -1.64 -3.40
N ALA A 51 -3.69 -2.07 -2.29
CA ALA A 51 -2.91 -2.65 -1.18
C ALA A 51 -2.24 -3.97 -1.59
N GLN A 52 -3.00 -4.88 -2.21
CA GLN A 52 -2.47 -6.16 -2.67
C GLN A 52 -1.37 -5.97 -3.73
N ALA A 53 -1.54 -5.02 -4.64
CA ALA A 53 -0.53 -4.71 -5.64
C ALA A 53 0.75 -4.15 -4.99
N SER A 54 0.65 -3.33 -3.93
CA SER A 54 1.83 -2.89 -3.18
C SER A 54 2.55 -4.05 -2.49
N GLU A 55 1.81 -4.96 -1.83
CA GLU A 55 2.39 -6.14 -1.18
C GLU A 55 3.12 -7.06 -2.18
N GLU A 56 2.53 -7.29 -3.35
CA GLU A 56 3.14 -8.10 -4.40
C GLU A 56 4.35 -7.42 -5.05
N ILE A 57 4.32 -6.09 -5.19
CA ILE A 57 5.50 -5.32 -5.62
C ILE A 57 6.65 -5.51 -4.63
N ASP A 58 6.41 -5.37 -3.33
CA ASP A 58 7.45 -5.52 -2.31
C ASP A 58 8.02 -6.95 -2.32
N ARG A 59 7.16 -7.96 -2.45
CA ARG A 59 7.57 -9.37 -2.57
C ARG A 59 8.49 -9.59 -3.78
N LEU A 60 8.06 -9.15 -4.96
CA LEU A 60 8.82 -9.35 -6.20
C LEU A 60 10.08 -8.48 -6.26
N GLN A 61 10.10 -7.29 -5.66
CA GLN A 61 11.31 -6.48 -5.53
C GLN A 61 12.39 -7.21 -4.72
N ASN A 62 12.00 -7.88 -3.64
CA ASN A 62 12.93 -8.69 -2.84
C ASN A 62 13.45 -9.90 -3.62
N GLU A 63 12.59 -10.57 -4.37
CA GLU A 63 12.95 -11.73 -5.19
C GLU A 63 13.87 -11.38 -6.37
N THR A 64 13.59 -10.26 -7.04
CA THR A 64 14.40 -9.76 -8.17
C THR A 64 15.66 -9.02 -7.73
N GLY A 65 15.90 -8.87 -6.42
CA GLY A 65 17.09 -8.19 -5.87
C GLY A 65 17.09 -6.67 -6.03
N ARG A 66 15.90 -6.05 -6.16
CA ARG A 66 15.71 -4.59 -6.30
C ARG A 66 15.40 -3.86 -4.98
N GLY A 67 15.03 -4.58 -3.93
CA GLY A 67 14.64 -4.03 -2.62
C GLY A 67 15.80 -3.71 -1.66
N ALA A 68 16.88 -3.08 -2.15
CA ALA A 68 18.06 -2.74 -1.35
C ALA A 68 18.12 -1.25 -0.93
#